data_AF-A0A645AC16-F1
#
_entry.id   AF-A0A645AC16-F1
#
_cell.length_a   1.000
_cell.length_b   1.000
_cell.length_c   1.000
_cell.angle_alpha   90.00
_cell.angle_beta   90.00
_cell.angle_gamma   90.00
#
_symmetry.space_group_name_H-M   'P 1'
#
loop_
_entity.id
_entity.type
_entity.pdbx_description
1 polymer ?
#
loop_
_entity_poly.entity_id
_entity_poly.type
_entity_poly.pdbx_seq_one_letter_code
_entity_poly.pdbx_strand_id
1 'polypeptide(L)'
;MELKKTEKLENSRVELEIAIDAAAFAEAVSKAFKKNAKNFNIAGFRKGKAPRHLIEQRYGKDVFYYDAVNDLFPAAYEEAVKIAGIEPVDRPDADLTSATLEDGALLKVTVTVKPEVTLGEYKGLKAEKLVHTVEAAEADGEVEQLRQRNARTITREGKAENGDIAIIDFEGFVDGVAFEGGKGENFSLTLGSGQFIPGFEEQVIGHAADEEFDVEVTFPAE
;
A
#
# COMPACT_ATOMS: atom_id res chain seq x y z
N MET A 1 -33.30 0.26 24.95
CA MET A 1 -32.60 1.15 23.99
C MET A 1 -33.39 1.09 22.71
N GLU A 2 -33.60 2.22 22.05
CA GLU A 2 -34.45 2.29 20.86
C GLU A 2 -33.76 3.06 19.74
N LEU A 3 -33.81 2.49 18.53
CA LEU A 3 -33.44 3.19 17.31
C LEU A 3 -34.60 4.12 16.93
N LYS A 4 -34.39 5.43 17.01
CA LYS A 4 -35.43 6.43 16.74
C LYS A 4 -35.52 6.80 15.27
N LYS A 5 -34.39 6.86 14.58
CA LYS A 5 -34.34 7.32 13.20
C LYS A 5 -33.15 6.71 12.47
N THR A 6 -33.37 6.37 11.20
CA THR A 6 -32.33 5.98 10.25
C THR A 6 -32.48 6.86 9.02
N GLU A 7 -31.43 7.62 8.70
CA GLU A 7 -31.39 8.51 7.55
C GLU A 7 -30.22 8.13 6.64
N LYS A 8 -30.50 7.89 5.35
CA LYS A 8 -29.46 7.63 4.36
C LYS A 8 -28.92 8.98 3.86
N LEU A 9 -27.65 9.23 4.08
CA LEU A 9 -26.90 10.39 3.61
C LEU A 9 -26.20 10.08 2.26
N GLU A 10 -25.69 11.13 1.62
CA GLU A 10 -24.85 11.00 0.42
C GLU A 10 -23.54 10.23 0.70
N ASN A 11 -22.93 9.67 -0.35
CA ASN A 11 -21.67 8.91 -0.28
C ASN A 11 -21.72 7.62 0.54
N SER A 12 -22.85 6.90 0.51
CA SER A 12 -23.03 5.64 1.26
C SER A 12 -22.82 5.82 2.77
N ARG A 13 -23.30 6.94 3.31
CA ARG A 13 -23.33 7.18 4.75
C ARG A 13 -24.74 6.99 5.28
N VAL A 14 -24.87 6.47 6.48
CA VAL A 14 -26.14 6.31 7.17
C VAL A 14 -26.00 6.96 8.53
N GLU A 15 -26.94 7.82 8.86
CA GLU A 15 -27.09 8.44 10.17
C GLU A 15 -28.13 7.65 10.97
N LEU A 16 -27.75 7.22 12.16
CA LEU A 16 -28.61 6.52 13.12
C LEU A 16 -28.78 7.41 14.35
N GLU A 17 -30.03 7.70 14.71
CA GLU A 17 -30.35 8.28 16.01
C GLU A 17 -30.70 7.16 16.99
N ILE A 18 -29.83 6.96 17.98
CA ILE A 18 -29.95 5.94 19.01
C ILE A 18 -30.37 6.62 20.31
N ALA A 19 -31.49 6.18 20.88
CA ALA A 19 -31.94 6.61 22.20
C ALA A 19 -31.65 5.53 23.24
N ILE A 20 -31.00 5.94 24.33
CA ILE A 20 -30.75 5.13 25.51
C ILE A 20 -31.76 5.49 26.59
N ASP A 21 -32.46 4.49 27.11
CA ASP A 21 -33.47 4.68 28.15
C ASP A 21 -32.88 5.26 29.44
N ALA A 22 -33.63 6.15 30.11
CA ALA A 22 -33.21 6.80 31.36
C ALA A 22 -32.80 5.81 32.46
N ALA A 23 -33.49 4.67 32.58
CA ALA A 23 -33.17 3.64 33.58
C ALA A 23 -31.79 2.98 33.31
N ALA A 24 -31.53 2.58 32.07
CA ALA A 24 -30.25 1.99 31.67
C ALA A 24 -29.11 3.02 31.79
N PHE A 25 -29.39 4.26 31.41
CA PHE A 25 -28.44 5.37 31.55
C PHE A 25 -28.08 5.64 33.02
N ALA A 26 -29.06 5.72 33.93
CA ALA A 26 -28.82 5.94 35.35
C ALA A 26 -27.99 4.83 36.02
N GLU A 27 -28.18 3.58 35.59
CA GLU A 27 -27.36 2.45 36.03
C GLU A 27 -25.91 2.57 35.52
N ALA A 28 -25.73 2.89 34.25
CA ALA A 28 -24.40 3.11 33.66
C ALA A 28 -23.67 4.29 34.31
N VAL A 29 -24.37 5.39 34.61
CA VAL A 29 -23.81 6.51 35.35
C VAL A 29 -23.39 6.10 36.76
N SER A 30 -24.18 5.25 37.43
CA SER A 30 -23.81 4.70 38.75
C SER A 30 -22.58 3.78 38.68
N LYS A 31 -22.40 3.05 37.57
CA LYS A 31 -21.22 2.22 37.31
C LYS A 31 -19.98 3.07 37.00
N ALA A 32 -20.14 4.07 36.14
CA ALA A 32 -19.11 5.06 35.82
C ALA A 32 -18.64 5.80 37.08
N PHE A 33 -19.57 6.18 37.96
CA PHE A 33 -19.27 6.75 39.26
C PHE A 33 -18.37 5.84 40.10
N LYS A 34 -18.69 4.55 40.25
CA LYS A 34 -17.87 3.61 41.04
C LYS A 34 -16.46 3.43 40.47
N LYS A 35 -16.32 3.47 39.14
CA LYS A 35 -15.03 3.36 38.44
C LYS A 35 -14.18 4.63 38.61
N ASN A 36 -14.78 5.79 38.35
CA ASN A 36 -14.07 7.06 38.26
C ASN A 36 -14.04 7.86 39.57
N ALA A 37 -14.83 7.51 40.59
CA ALA A 37 -14.77 8.15 41.92
C ALA A 37 -13.36 8.15 42.51
N LYS A 38 -12.54 7.13 42.20
CA LYS A 38 -11.15 7.03 42.64
C LYS A 38 -10.24 8.11 42.05
N ASN A 39 -10.60 8.70 40.91
CA ASN A 39 -9.79 9.69 40.20
C ASN A 39 -10.04 11.11 40.71
N PHE A 40 -11.20 11.38 41.32
CA PHE A 40 -11.55 12.70 41.84
C PHE A 40 -11.06 12.91 43.28
N ASN A 41 -10.56 14.12 43.55
CA ASN A 41 -10.10 14.53 44.88
C ASN A 41 -11.03 15.61 45.44
N ILE A 42 -11.73 15.31 46.53
CA ILE A 42 -12.61 16.25 47.23
C ILE A 42 -12.10 16.50 48.64
N ALA A 43 -11.92 17.78 48.96
CA ALA A 43 -11.53 18.23 50.29
C ALA A 43 -12.51 17.73 51.35
N GLY A 44 -11.99 17.11 52.42
CA GLY A 44 -12.79 16.54 53.50
C GLY A 44 -13.17 15.05 53.34
N PHE A 45 -12.95 14.44 52.17
CA PHE A 45 -13.23 13.02 51.93
C PHE A 45 -11.97 12.26 51.52
N ARG A 46 -11.84 11.01 52.01
CA ARG A 46 -10.80 10.10 51.52
C ARG A 46 -11.02 9.84 50.03
N LYS A 47 -9.95 9.89 49.23
CA LYS A 47 -9.97 9.67 47.77
C LYS A 47 -10.83 8.43 47.42
N GLY A 48 -11.80 8.59 46.52
CA GLY A 48 -12.74 7.54 46.12
C GLY A 48 -13.94 7.28 47.04
N LYS A 49 -14.11 8.03 48.14
CA LYS A 49 -15.21 7.85 49.10
C LYS A 49 -16.15 9.06 49.20
N ALA A 50 -15.95 10.08 48.36
CA ALA A 50 -16.85 11.22 48.30
C ALA A 50 -18.23 10.82 47.73
N PRO A 51 -19.35 11.30 48.29
CA PRO A 51 -20.68 11.11 47.74
C PRO A 51 -20.83 11.68 46.33
N ARG A 52 -21.68 11.04 45.52
CA ARG A 52 -21.91 11.41 44.11
C ARG A 52 -22.36 12.86 43.93
N HIS A 53 -23.30 13.31 44.75
CA HIS A 53 -23.83 14.68 44.69
C HIS A 53 -22.75 15.76 44.88
N LEU A 54 -21.76 15.52 45.75
CA LEU A 54 -20.66 16.46 45.99
C LEU A 54 -19.64 16.48 44.84
N ILE A 55 -19.47 15.37 44.13
CA ILE A 55 -18.62 15.30 42.94
C ILE A 55 -19.29 16.03 41.78
N GLU A 56 -20.59 15.80 41.57
CA GLU A 56 -21.39 16.49 40.55
C GLU A 56 -21.44 18.01 40.80
N GLN A 57 -21.53 18.45 42.06
CA GLN A 57 -21.52 19.88 42.40
C GLN A 57 -20.18 20.56 42.09
N ARG A 58 -19.06 19.85 42.23
CA ARG A 58 -17.71 20.42 42.07
C ARG A 58 -17.16 20.32 40.65
N TYR A 59 -17.48 19.25 39.93
CA TYR A 59 -16.94 18.95 38.61
C TYR A 59 -17.97 19.06 37.48
N GLY A 60 -19.26 19.17 37.81
CA GLY A 60 -20.36 19.19 36.85
C GLY A 60 -21.16 17.89 36.84
N LYS A 61 -22.44 17.96 36.50
CA LYS A 61 -23.34 16.79 36.45
C LYS A 61 -22.96 15.81 35.32
N ASP A 62 -22.33 16.32 34.27
CA ASP A 62 -22.07 15.57 33.03
C ASP A 62 -20.75 14.79 33.05
N VAL A 63 -19.98 14.91 34.14
CA VAL A 63 -18.67 14.28 34.31
C VAL A 63 -18.70 12.77 34.12
N PHE A 64 -19.82 12.14 34.47
CA PHE A 64 -20.01 10.71 34.35
C PHE A 64 -20.83 10.30 33.13
N TYR A 65 -21.41 11.27 32.40
CA TYR A 65 -22.30 10.99 31.28
C TYR A 65 -21.53 10.47 30.08
N TYR A 66 -20.40 11.09 29.75
CA TYR A 66 -19.53 10.61 28.68
C TYR A 66 -19.04 9.17 28.91
N ASP A 67 -18.61 8.84 30.13
CA ASP A 67 -18.17 7.48 30.46
C ASP A 67 -19.33 6.47 30.43
N ALA A 68 -20.50 6.87 30.91
CA ALA A 68 -21.69 6.03 30.88
C ALA A 68 -22.16 5.76 29.44
N VAL A 69 -22.14 6.79 28.59
CA VAL A 69 -22.41 6.68 27.16
C VAL A 69 -21.40 5.74 26.51
N ASN A 70 -20.09 5.93 26.73
CA ASN A 70 -19.04 5.09 26.14
C ASN A 70 -19.14 3.62 26.57
N ASP A 71 -19.56 3.35 27.81
CA ASP A 71 -19.76 1.97 28.29
C ASP A 71 -21.01 1.31 27.65
N LEU A 72 -22.07 2.07 27.37
CA LEU A 72 -23.33 1.56 26.78
C LEU A 72 -23.34 1.55 25.25
N PHE A 73 -22.57 2.44 24.63
CA PHE A 73 -22.57 2.69 23.20
C PHE A 73 -22.27 1.43 22.35
N PRO A 74 -21.28 0.58 22.68
CA PRO A 74 -20.96 -0.59 21.85
C PRO A 74 -22.14 -1.56 21.70
N ALA A 75 -22.85 -1.84 22.78
CA ALA A 75 -24.01 -2.73 22.77
C ALA A 75 -25.20 -2.09 22.06
N ALA A 76 -25.46 -0.80 22.33
CA ALA A 76 -26.53 -0.03 21.69
C ALA A 76 -26.34 0.06 20.17
N TYR A 77 -25.09 0.28 19.74
CA TYR A 77 -24.73 0.37 18.34
C TYR A 77 -24.86 -0.97 17.62
N GLU A 78 -24.41 -2.08 18.23
CA GLU A 78 -24.54 -3.41 17.62
C GLU A 78 -26.01 -3.80 17.40
N GLU A 79 -26.88 -3.48 18.35
CA GLU A 79 -28.32 -3.69 18.23
C GLU A 79 -28.94 -2.79 17.15
N ALA A 80 -28.57 -1.51 17.12
CA ALA A 80 -29.03 -0.56 16.11
C ALA A 80 -28.61 -0.98 14.69
N VAL A 81 -27.38 -1.44 14.49
CA VAL A 81 -26.87 -1.96 13.20
C VAL A 81 -27.66 -3.19 12.75
N LYS A 82 -27.95 -4.13 13.67
CA LYS A 82 -28.75 -5.31 13.38
C LYS A 82 -30.18 -4.97 12.97
N ILE A 83 -30.82 -4.03 13.67
CA ILE A 83 -32.18 -3.56 13.35
C ILE A 83 -32.20 -2.81 12.01
N ALA A 84 -31.21 -1.95 11.76
CA ALA A 84 -31.11 -1.18 10.52
C ALA A 84 -30.70 -2.05 9.30
N GLY A 85 -30.19 -3.26 9.54
CA GLY A 85 -29.78 -4.19 8.48
C GLY A 85 -28.63 -3.68 7.61
N ILE A 86 -27.79 -2.81 8.16
CA ILE A 86 -26.67 -2.18 7.44
C ILE A 86 -25.38 -2.97 7.65
N GLU A 87 -24.52 -2.99 6.63
CA GLU A 87 -23.15 -3.50 6.72
C GLU A 87 -22.18 -2.32 6.87
N PRO A 88 -21.77 -1.97 8.09
CA PRO A 88 -20.81 -0.90 8.32
C PRO A 88 -19.41 -1.31 7.83
N VAL A 89 -18.77 -0.44 7.06
CA VAL A 89 -17.42 -0.68 6.50
C VAL A 89 -16.32 0.12 7.21
N ASP A 90 -16.70 1.09 8.03
CA ASP A 90 -15.79 1.93 8.79
C ASP A 90 -16.25 2.09 10.24
N ARG A 91 -15.39 2.66 11.09
CA ARG A 91 -15.73 3.02 12.46
C ARG A 91 -16.82 4.11 12.46
N PRO A 92 -17.86 3.96 13.28
CA PRO A 92 -18.90 4.97 13.39
C PRO A 92 -18.35 6.23 14.06
N ASP A 93 -18.79 7.39 13.57
CA ASP A 93 -18.60 8.67 14.25
C ASP A 93 -19.84 8.95 15.11
N ALA A 94 -19.65 9.18 16.40
CA ALA A 94 -20.73 9.24 17.37
C ALA A 94 -20.72 10.57 18.12
N ASP A 95 -21.76 11.36 17.90
CA ASP A 95 -21.99 12.64 18.56
C ASP A 95 -23.10 12.51 19.60
N LEU A 96 -22.78 12.90 20.83
CA LEU A 96 -23.77 12.99 21.91
C LEU A 96 -24.60 14.26 21.70
N THR A 97 -25.87 14.09 21.32
CA THR A 97 -26.78 15.22 21.07
C THR A 97 -27.38 15.74 22.37
N SER A 98 -27.81 14.85 23.26
CA SER A 98 -28.28 15.21 24.60
C SER A 98 -28.10 14.05 25.58
N ALA A 99 -27.86 14.38 26.85
CA ALA A 99 -27.85 13.40 27.93
C ALA A 99 -28.41 14.02 29.22
N THR A 100 -29.51 13.47 29.72
CA THR A 100 -30.07 13.82 31.03
C THR A 100 -30.41 12.53 31.79
N LEU A 101 -30.38 12.61 33.13
CA LEU A 101 -30.79 11.46 33.96
C LEU A 101 -32.30 11.17 33.89
N GLU A 102 -33.09 12.15 33.49
CA GLU A 102 -34.56 12.07 33.42
C GLU A 102 -35.04 11.56 32.06
N ASP A 103 -34.41 12.00 30.97
CA ASP A 103 -34.82 11.65 29.59
C ASP A 103 -33.91 10.60 28.93
N GLY A 104 -32.78 10.25 29.55
CA GLY A 104 -31.77 9.34 29.00
C GLY A 104 -30.74 10.03 28.10
N ALA A 105 -30.17 9.29 27.15
CA ALA A 105 -29.17 9.83 26.23
C ALA A 105 -29.57 9.64 24.77
N LEU A 106 -29.38 10.67 23.96
CA LEU A 106 -29.61 10.65 22.51
C LEU A 106 -28.29 10.83 21.78
N LEU A 107 -27.98 9.85 20.94
CA LEU A 107 -26.73 9.74 20.19
C LEU A 107 -27.04 9.79 18.70
N LYS A 108 -26.33 10.66 18.00
CA LYS A 108 -26.32 10.69 16.53
C LYS A 108 -25.07 9.96 16.07
N VAL A 109 -25.26 8.91 15.30
CA VAL A 109 -24.17 8.03 14.85
C VAL A 109 -24.13 8.04 13.34
N THR A 110 -23.05 8.55 12.76
CA THR A 110 -22.82 8.50 11.33
C THR A 110 -21.91 7.33 11.01
N VAL A 111 -22.36 6.43 10.13
CA VAL A 111 -21.58 5.28 9.69
C VAL A 111 -21.53 5.18 8.18
N THR A 112 -20.34 4.90 7.65
CA THR A 112 -20.18 4.55 6.24
C THR A 112 -20.59 3.09 6.04
N VAL A 113 -21.54 2.86 5.13
CA VAL A 113 -22.05 1.54 4.78
C VAL A 113 -21.52 1.12 3.43
N LYS A 114 -21.50 -0.20 3.19
CA LYS A 114 -21.14 -0.74 1.89
C LYS A 114 -22.10 -0.20 0.81
N PRO A 115 -21.59 0.36 -0.30
CA PRO A 115 -22.46 0.82 -1.38
C PRO A 115 -23.20 -0.35 -2.00
N GLU A 116 -24.45 -0.13 -2.38
CA GLU A 116 -25.17 -1.03 -3.27
C GLU A 116 -24.57 -0.91 -4.68
N VAL A 117 -23.83 -1.94 -5.09
CA VAL A 117 -23.28 -2.00 -6.45
C VAL A 117 -24.32 -2.60 -7.38
N THR A 118 -24.88 -1.77 -8.25
CA THR A 118 -25.68 -2.24 -9.38
C THR A 118 -24.74 -2.57 -10.53
N LEU A 119 -24.58 -3.87 -10.80
CA LEU A 119 -23.82 -4.32 -11.97
C LEU A 119 -24.55 -3.86 -13.23
N GLY A 120 -23.86 -3.15 -14.12
CA GLY A 120 -24.34 -2.88 -15.46
C GLY A 120 -24.35 -4.14 -16.35
N GLU A 121 -24.37 -3.95 -17.66
CA GLU A 121 -24.28 -5.06 -18.62
C GLU A 121 -22.85 -5.62 -18.69
N TYR A 122 -22.52 -6.52 -17.76
CA TYR A 122 -21.23 -7.20 -17.74
C TYR A 122 -21.15 -8.39 -18.71
N LYS A 123 -22.31 -8.88 -19.19
CA LYS A 123 -22.39 -9.97 -20.17
C LYS A 123 -22.25 -9.40 -21.57
N GLY A 124 -21.19 -9.79 -22.28
CA GLY A 124 -20.89 -9.30 -23.64
C GLY A 124 -19.55 -8.57 -23.76
N LEU A 125 -18.84 -8.36 -22.65
CA LEU A 125 -17.47 -7.86 -22.66
C LEU A 125 -16.57 -8.85 -23.40
N LYS A 126 -15.89 -8.36 -24.45
CA LYS A 126 -14.90 -9.13 -25.20
C LYS A 126 -13.53 -8.88 -24.58
N ALA A 127 -12.87 -9.95 -24.15
CA ALA A 127 -11.47 -9.91 -23.77
C ALA A 127 -10.68 -10.67 -24.84
N GLU A 128 -9.57 -10.09 -25.28
CA GLU A 128 -8.68 -10.73 -26.22
C GLU A 128 -7.84 -11.76 -25.47
N LYS A 129 -8.00 -13.04 -25.82
CA LYS A 129 -7.17 -14.10 -25.26
C LYS A 129 -5.91 -14.20 -26.10
N LEU A 130 -4.82 -13.64 -25.59
CA LEU A 130 -3.49 -13.89 -26.16
C LEU A 130 -3.16 -15.37 -25.98
N VAL A 131 -3.02 -16.08 -27.11
CA VAL A 131 -2.56 -17.46 -27.14
C VAL A 131 -1.13 -17.43 -27.63
N HIS A 132 -0.19 -17.62 -26.70
CA HIS A 132 1.20 -17.82 -27.04
C HIS A 132 1.41 -19.30 -27.35
N THR A 133 1.76 -19.61 -28.59
CA THR A 133 2.17 -20.96 -28.99
C THR A 133 3.69 -20.91 -29.10
N VAL A 134 4.37 -21.74 -28.31
CA VAL A 134 5.83 -21.84 -28.39
C VAL A 134 6.18 -22.66 -29.63
N GLU A 135 6.92 -22.06 -30.54
CA GLU A 135 7.39 -22.76 -31.75
C GLU A 135 8.64 -23.57 -31.46
N ALA A 136 8.87 -24.64 -32.22
CA ALA A 136 10.09 -25.44 -32.10
C ALA A 136 11.35 -24.59 -32.32
N ALA A 137 11.28 -23.58 -33.19
CA ALA A 137 12.40 -22.65 -33.43
C ALA A 137 12.77 -21.83 -32.18
N GLU A 138 11.81 -21.44 -31.35
CA GLU A 138 12.07 -20.71 -30.10
C GLU A 138 12.74 -21.64 -29.08
N ALA A 139 12.29 -22.90 -29.00
CA ALA A 139 12.91 -23.91 -28.15
C ALA A 139 14.34 -24.26 -28.59
N ASP A 140 14.56 -24.42 -29.90
CA ASP A 140 15.89 -24.69 -30.46
C ASP A 140 16.84 -23.49 -30.23
N GLY A 141 16.32 -22.26 -30.35
CA GLY A 141 17.07 -21.04 -30.02
C GLY A 141 17.54 -21.01 -28.56
N GLU A 142 16.67 -21.34 -27.61
CA GLU A 142 17.02 -21.45 -26.19
C GLU A 142 18.05 -22.56 -25.92
N VAL A 143 17.90 -23.71 -26.57
CA VAL A 143 18.89 -24.80 -26.48
C VAL A 143 20.25 -24.35 -27.02
N GLU A 144 20.28 -23.61 -28.12
CA GLU A 144 21.52 -23.10 -28.68
C GLU A 144 22.18 -22.06 -27.77
N GLN A 145 21.41 -21.14 -27.18
CA GLN A 145 21.92 -20.20 -26.17
C GLN A 145 22.53 -20.93 -24.96
N LEU A 146 21.86 -21.98 -24.47
CA LEU A 146 22.37 -22.81 -23.38
C LEU A 146 23.66 -23.57 -23.78
N ARG A 147 23.76 -24.02 -25.03
CA ARG A 147 24.98 -24.66 -25.55
C ARG A 147 26.14 -23.68 -25.61
N GLN A 148 25.92 -22.47 -26.11
CA GLN A 148 26.93 -21.42 -26.19
C GLN A 148 27.43 -21.01 -24.80
N ARG A 149 26.52 -20.84 -23.83
CA ARG A 149 26.89 -20.52 -22.43
C ARG A 149 27.74 -21.60 -21.75
N ASN A 150 27.61 -22.85 -22.16
CA ASN A 150 28.38 -23.97 -21.61
C ASN A 150 29.54 -24.39 -22.53
N ALA A 151 29.79 -23.66 -23.62
CA ALA A 151 30.88 -23.96 -24.53
C ALA A 151 32.23 -23.69 -23.85
N ARG A 152 33.25 -24.46 -24.26
CA ARG A 152 34.62 -24.23 -23.82
C ARG A 152 35.30 -23.28 -24.80
N THR A 153 35.80 -22.16 -24.31
CA THR A 153 36.65 -21.26 -25.10
C THR A 153 38.02 -21.88 -25.28
N ILE A 154 38.50 -21.89 -26.52
CA ILE A 154 39.85 -22.31 -26.90
C ILE A 154 40.55 -21.16 -27.61
N THR A 155 41.84 -20.98 -27.36
CA THR A 155 42.64 -19.98 -28.07
C THR A 155 42.73 -20.37 -29.53
N ARG A 156 42.32 -19.46 -30.41
CA ARG A 156 42.38 -19.61 -31.86
C ARG A 156 43.56 -18.81 -32.39
N GLU A 157 44.35 -19.41 -33.27
CA GLU A 157 45.42 -18.70 -33.99
C GLU A 157 44.87 -18.17 -35.31
N GLY A 158 45.09 -16.88 -35.60
CA GLY A 158 44.65 -16.25 -36.84
C GLY A 158 44.02 -14.87 -36.63
N LYS A 159 43.32 -14.41 -37.65
CA LYS A 159 42.58 -13.14 -37.62
C LYS A 159 41.26 -13.31 -36.86
N ALA A 160 40.89 -12.30 -36.10
CA ALA A 160 39.64 -12.28 -35.35
C ALA A 160 38.43 -12.37 -36.30
N GLU A 161 37.48 -13.26 -36.00
CA GLU A 161 36.24 -13.43 -36.75
C GLU A 161 35.01 -13.14 -35.89
N ASN A 162 33.87 -12.94 -36.54
CA ASN A 162 32.60 -12.75 -35.84
C ASN A 162 32.27 -13.99 -34.99
N GLY A 163 31.98 -13.78 -33.70
CA GLY A 163 31.77 -14.85 -32.71
C GLY A 163 33.02 -15.25 -31.93
N ASP A 164 34.21 -14.76 -32.28
CA ASP A 164 35.41 -14.94 -31.46
C ASP A 164 35.37 -14.03 -30.21
N ILE A 165 36.07 -14.45 -29.15
CA ILE A 165 36.28 -13.64 -27.95
C ILE A 165 37.66 -12.98 -28.06
N ALA A 166 37.68 -11.67 -28.26
CA ALA A 166 38.89 -10.86 -28.28
C ALA A 166 39.15 -10.28 -26.89
N ILE A 167 40.37 -10.44 -26.38
CA ILE A 167 40.83 -9.74 -25.17
C ILE A 167 41.56 -8.48 -25.66
N ILE A 168 41.00 -7.31 -25.37
CA ILE A 168 41.48 -6.04 -25.90
C ILE A 168 41.82 -5.05 -24.78
N ASP A 169 42.83 -4.24 -25.05
CA ASP A 169 43.15 -3.01 -24.33
C ASP A 169 42.79 -1.84 -25.24
N PHE A 170 42.04 -0.86 -24.76
CA PHE A 170 41.63 0.29 -25.58
C PHE A 170 41.60 1.59 -24.76
N GLU A 171 41.83 2.70 -25.45
CA GLU A 171 41.70 4.05 -24.91
C GLU A 171 41.01 4.95 -25.94
N GLY A 172 39.86 5.49 -25.57
CA GLY A 172 39.01 6.30 -26.43
C GLY A 172 39.25 7.80 -26.24
N PHE A 173 39.31 8.53 -27.36
CA PHE A 173 39.51 9.98 -27.40
C PHE A 173 38.37 10.65 -28.17
N VAL A 174 37.86 11.76 -27.65
CA VAL A 174 36.93 12.66 -28.36
C VAL A 174 37.64 14.00 -28.55
N ASP A 175 37.80 14.44 -29.79
CA ASP A 175 38.52 15.67 -30.16
C ASP A 175 39.95 15.75 -29.55
N GLY A 176 40.62 14.60 -29.43
CA GLY A 176 41.97 14.49 -28.85
C GLY A 176 42.03 14.51 -27.32
N VAL A 177 40.89 14.50 -26.63
CA VAL A 177 40.80 14.42 -25.17
C VAL A 177 40.26 13.04 -24.78
N ALA A 178 40.97 12.34 -23.90
CA ALA A 178 40.49 11.07 -23.34
C ALA A 178 39.21 11.32 -22.53
N PHE A 179 38.17 10.53 -22.77
CA PHE A 179 36.89 10.68 -22.08
C PHE A 179 36.71 9.64 -20.97
N GLU A 180 35.95 10.00 -19.94
CA GLU A 180 35.69 9.13 -18.79
C GLU A 180 34.87 7.89 -19.21
N GLY A 181 35.37 6.70 -18.89
CA GLY A 181 34.79 5.43 -19.33
C GLY A 181 35.26 4.94 -20.70
N GLY A 182 36.12 5.70 -21.39
CA GLY A 182 36.70 5.32 -22.68
C GLY A 182 37.94 4.43 -22.61
N LYS A 183 38.43 4.07 -21.41
CA LYS A 183 39.62 3.23 -21.22
C LYS A 183 39.26 1.87 -20.63
N GLY A 184 39.75 0.79 -21.24
CA GLY A 184 39.63 -0.58 -20.75
C GLY A 184 40.92 -1.36 -20.92
N GLU A 185 41.28 -2.18 -19.92
CA GLU A 185 42.41 -3.10 -19.96
C GLU A 185 41.90 -4.55 -19.69
N ASN A 186 42.44 -5.53 -20.40
CA ASN A 186 42.06 -6.95 -20.42
C ASN A 186 40.55 -7.15 -20.62
N PHE A 187 39.94 -6.35 -21.48
CA PHE A 187 38.50 -6.41 -21.70
C PHE A 187 38.15 -7.57 -22.64
N SER A 188 37.32 -8.50 -22.18
CA SER A 188 36.86 -9.64 -22.97
C SER A 188 35.61 -9.27 -23.77
N LEU A 189 35.76 -9.03 -25.07
CA LEU A 189 34.68 -8.68 -26.00
C LEU A 189 34.36 -9.87 -26.91
N THR A 190 33.08 -10.29 -26.95
CA THR A 190 32.61 -11.24 -27.97
C THR A 190 32.21 -10.45 -29.22
N LEU A 191 32.90 -10.71 -30.33
CA LEU A 191 32.65 -10.02 -31.60
C LEU A 191 31.27 -10.42 -32.14
N GLY A 192 30.45 -9.43 -32.49
CA GLY A 192 29.06 -9.61 -32.92
C GLY A 192 28.04 -9.64 -31.79
N SER A 193 28.43 -9.36 -30.55
CA SER A 193 27.51 -9.29 -29.41
C SER A 193 26.72 -7.98 -29.37
N GLY A 194 27.20 -6.94 -30.05
CA GLY A 194 26.60 -5.60 -30.00
C GLY A 194 26.72 -4.96 -28.62
N GLN A 195 27.70 -5.40 -27.83
CA GLN A 195 27.99 -4.83 -26.51
C GLN A 195 28.66 -3.46 -26.64
N PHE A 196 29.37 -3.22 -27.74
CA PHE A 196 30.00 -1.93 -28.06
C PHE A 196 29.17 -1.12 -29.05
N ILE A 197 29.56 0.15 -29.22
CA ILE A 197 28.96 1.03 -30.21
C ILE A 197 29.05 0.44 -31.62
N PRO A 198 27.98 0.57 -32.43
CA PRO A 198 27.98 0.07 -33.81
C PRO A 198 29.20 0.55 -34.59
N GLY A 199 29.83 -0.38 -35.32
CA GLY A 199 31.05 -0.12 -36.09
C GLY A 199 32.36 -0.38 -35.33
N PHE A 200 32.34 -0.54 -34.00
CA PHE A 200 33.55 -0.89 -33.24
C PHE A 200 33.96 -2.35 -33.51
N GLU A 201 33.06 -3.29 -33.22
CA GLU A 201 33.31 -4.74 -33.36
C GLU A 201 33.65 -5.12 -34.80
N GLU A 202 33.03 -4.47 -35.79
CA GLU A 202 33.28 -4.72 -37.21
C GLU A 202 34.69 -4.35 -37.67
N GLN A 203 35.28 -3.31 -37.07
CA GLN A 203 36.65 -2.88 -37.36
C GLN A 203 37.69 -3.75 -36.65
N VAL A 204 37.32 -4.43 -35.56
CA VAL A 204 38.21 -5.39 -34.88
C VAL A 204 38.30 -6.71 -35.66
N ILE A 205 37.24 -7.09 -36.38
CA ILE A 205 37.22 -8.29 -37.23
C ILE A 205 38.27 -8.16 -38.34
N GLY A 206 39.13 -9.17 -38.47
CA GLY A 206 40.15 -9.25 -39.52
C GLY A 206 41.57 -8.85 -39.10
N HIS A 207 41.75 -8.32 -37.89
CA HIS A 207 43.06 -8.06 -37.27
C HIS A 207 43.58 -9.29 -36.52
N ALA A 208 44.90 -9.39 -36.41
CA ALA A 208 45.56 -10.47 -35.67
C ALA A 208 45.71 -10.11 -34.18
N ALA A 209 45.97 -11.12 -33.35
CA ALA A 209 46.39 -10.87 -31.97
C ALA A 209 47.70 -10.06 -31.95
N ASP A 210 47.84 -9.19 -30.94
CA ASP A 210 48.98 -8.28 -30.74
C ASP A 210 49.16 -7.19 -31.82
N GLU A 211 48.18 -7.00 -32.70
CA GLU A 211 48.17 -5.89 -33.68
C GLU A 211 47.56 -4.62 -33.07
N GLU A 212 48.30 -3.51 -33.13
CA GLU A 212 47.79 -2.19 -32.73
C GLU A 212 47.15 -1.49 -33.93
N PHE A 213 45.91 -1.04 -33.78
CA PHE A 213 45.17 -0.31 -34.81
C PHE A 213 44.18 0.68 -34.19
N ASP A 214 43.86 1.73 -34.94
CA ASP A 214 42.89 2.75 -34.54
C ASP A 214 41.49 2.41 -35.08
N VAL A 215 40.46 2.66 -34.28
CA VAL A 215 39.06 2.40 -34.63
C VAL A 215 38.27 3.72 -34.62
N GLU A 216 37.67 4.08 -35.75
CA GLU A 216 36.86 5.30 -35.86
C GLU A 216 35.37 4.95 -35.75
N VAL A 217 34.71 5.46 -34.70
CA VAL A 217 33.32 5.12 -34.38
C VAL A 217 32.53 6.37 -34.02
N THR A 218 31.26 6.39 -34.44
CA THR A 218 30.32 7.49 -34.15
C THR A 218 29.31 7.02 -33.10
N PHE A 219 29.16 7.79 -32.02
CA PHE A 219 28.15 7.49 -31.01
C PHE A 219 26.73 7.67 -31.59
N PRO A 220 25.79 6.75 -31.33
CA PRO A 220 24.38 6.92 -31.72
C PRO A 220 23.79 8.21 -31.13
N ALA A 221 22.89 8.85 -31.89
CA ALA A 221 22.27 10.12 -31.48
C ALA A 221 21.21 9.98 -30.37
N GLU A 222 20.72 8.76 -30.11
CA GLU A 222 19.92 8.30 -28.97
C GLU A 222 19.76 6.78 -29.09
#